data_AF-A0A7X8Z883-F1
#
_entry.id   AF-A0A7X8Z883-F1
#
_cell.length_a   1.000
_cell.length_b   1.000
_cell.length_c   1.000
_cell.angle_alpha   90.00
_cell.angle_beta   90.00
_cell.angle_gamma   90.00
#
_symmetry.space_group_name_H-M   'P 1'
#
loop_
_entity.id
_entity.type
_entity.pdbx_description
1 polymer ?
#
loop_
_entity_poly.entity_id
_entity_poly.type
_entity_poly.pdbx_seq_one_letter_code
_entity_poly.pdbx_strand_id
1 'polypeptide(L)' 'PLRERQKDGSRHPFDSFIVSKTPAGRWGNTEDLEGPVVFLASDASDFVNGHILYVDGGILAYIGKQP' A
#
# COMPACT_ATOMS: atom_id res chain seq x y z
N PRO A 1 -8.38 -13.39 7.18
CA PRO A 1 -7.76 -12.05 6.98
C PRO A 1 -8.63 -11.19 6.06
N LEU A 2 -8.63 -9.86 6.19
CA LEU A 2 -9.59 -8.98 5.50
C LEU A 2 -9.51 -9.01 3.96
N ARG A 3 -8.38 -9.47 3.40
CA ARG A 3 -8.17 -9.65 1.95
C ARG A 3 -8.54 -11.04 1.42
N GLU A 4 -8.77 -12.01 2.30
CA GLU A 4 -9.00 -13.40 1.94
C GLU A 4 -10.49 -13.70 1.73
N ARG A 5 -10.77 -14.76 0.95
CA ARG A 5 -12.13 -15.27 0.81
C ARG A 5 -12.58 -15.93 2.11
N GLN A 6 -13.82 -15.69 2.47
CA GLN A 6 -14.50 -16.32 3.59
C GLN A 6 -14.87 -17.77 3.23
N LYS A 7 -15.28 -18.55 4.25
CA LYS A 7 -15.65 -19.97 4.07
C LYS A 7 -16.80 -20.18 3.08
N ASP A 8 -17.69 -19.19 2.96
CA ASP A 8 -18.80 -19.17 2.02
C ASP A 8 -18.40 -18.69 0.60
N GLY A 9 -17.12 -18.42 0.37
CA GLY A 9 -16.56 -17.93 -0.89
C GLY A 9 -16.67 -16.42 -1.12
N SER A 10 -17.39 -15.69 -0.26
CA SER A 10 -17.52 -14.24 -0.32
C SER A 10 -16.20 -13.53 0.07
N ARG A 11 -16.04 -12.27 -0.33
CA ARG A 11 -14.95 -11.41 0.17
C ARG A 11 -15.46 -10.59 1.34
N HIS A 12 -14.56 -10.29 2.28
CA HIS A 12 -14.88 -9.37 3.37
C HIS A 12 -15.21 -7.98 2.79
N PRO A 13 -16.22 -7.25 3.28
CA PRO A 13 -16.60 -5.93 2.75
C PRO A 13 -15.45 -4.91 2.70
N PHE A 14 -14.50 -5.04 3.63
CA PHE A 14 -13.29 -4.21 3.68
C PHE A 14 -12.36 -4.39 2.47
N ASP A 15 -12.41 -5.52 1.77
CA ASP A 15 -11.63 -5.74 0.54
C ASP A 15 -12.01 -4.72 -0.53
N SER A 16 -13.32 -4.56 -0.79
CA SER A 16 -13.83 -3.59 -1.75
C SER A 16 -13.54 -2.15 -1.30
N PHE A 17 -13.61 -1.87 0.01
CA PHE A 17 -13.19 -0.57 0.55
C PHE A 17 -11.73 -0.29 0.19
N ILE A 18 -10.79 -1.16 0.58
CA ILE A 18 -9.37 -0.94 0.33
C ILE A 18 -9.08 -0.81 -1.17
N VAL A 19 -9.55 -1.74 -1.99
CA VAL A 19 -9.33 -1.71 -3.44
C VAL A 19 -9.89 -0.44 -4.10
N SER A 20 -11.05 0.04 -3.66
CA SER A 20 -11.65 1.27 -4.21
C SER A 20 -10.97 2.55 -3.76
N LYS A 21 -10.24 2.52 -2.64
CA LYS A 21 -9.54 3.66 -2.06
C LYS A 21 -8.05 3.69 -2.39
N THR A 22 -7.47 2.57 -2.82
CA THR A 22 -6.09 2.52 -3.30
C THR A 22 -6.05 2.81 -4.80
N PRO A 23 -5.42 3.91 -5.26
CA PRO A 23 -5.24 4.19 -6.68
C PRO A 23 -4.62 3.05 -7.50
N ALA A 24 -3.73 2.26 -6.91
CA ALA A 24 -3.18 1.07 -7.54
C ALA A 24 -4.21 -0.06 -7.79
N GLY A 25 -5.43 0.05 -7.26
CA GLY A 25 -6.54 -0.88 -7.52
C GLY A 25 -6.35 -2.27 -6.93
N ARG A 26 -5.45 -2.43 -5.96
CA ARG A 26 -5.16 -3.71 -5.31
C ARG A 26 -4.60 -3.53 -3.91
N TRP A 27 -4.56 -4.63 -3.17
CA TRP A 27 -3.73 -4.72 -1.98
C TRP A 27 -2.25 -4.67 -2.34
N GLY A 28 -1.46 -4.05 -1.46
CA GLY A 28 0.00 -4.19 -1.49
C GLY A 28 0.41 -5.62 -1.12
N ASN A 29 1.48 -6.09 -1.73
CA ASN A 29 2.16 -7.31 -1.37
C ASN A 29 3.58 -6.98 -0.87
N THR A 30 4.28 -7.97 -0.34
CA THR A 30 5.63 -7.78 0.21
C THR A 30 6.61 -7.29 -0.86
N GLU A 31 6.42 -7.73 -2.11
CA GLU A 31 7.27 -7.39 -3.25
C GLU A 31 7.23 -5.89 -3.58
N ASP A 32 6.15 -5.19 -3.23
CA ASP A 32 6.05 -3.73 -3.42
C ASP A 32 7.03 -2.96 -2.53
N LEU A 33 7.49 -3.56 -1.42
CA LEU A 33 8.44 -2.95 -0.48
C LEU A 33 9.90 -3.19 -0.87
N GLU A 34 10.20 -4.19 -1.69
CA GLU A 34 11.58 -4.61 -1.98
C GLU A 34 12.41 -3.48 -2.58
N GLY A 35 11.91 -2.86 -3.65
CA GLY A 35 12.59 -1.74 -4.32
C GLY A 35 12.81 -0.54 -3.39
N PRO A 36 11.77 -0.02 -2.72
CA PRO A 36 11.91 1.08 -1.75
C PRO A 36 12.89 0.77 -0.61
N VAL A 37 12.89 -0.46 -0.09
CA VAL A 37 13.82 -0.88 0.97
C VAL A 37 15.25 -0.91 0.44
N VAL A 38 15.49 -1.49 -0.74
CA VAL A 38 16.82 -1.50 -1.36
C VAL A 38 17.30 -0.08 -1.62
N PHE A 39 16.44 0.82 -2.11
CA PHE A 39 16.78 2.23 -2.30
C PHE A 39 17.25 2.88 -0.98
N LEU A 40 16.45 2.76 0.08
CA LEU A 40 16.76 3.34 1.40
C LEU A 40 17.97 2.69 2.09
N ALA A 41 18.30 1.44 1.75
CA ALA A 41 19.47 0.73 2.27
C ALA A 41 20.74 0.97 1.44
N SER A 42 20.65 1.70 0.34
CA SER A 42 21.76 1.91 -0.60
C SER A 42 22.27 3.35 -0.58
N ASP A 43 23.49 3.53 -1.09
CA ASP A 43 24.14 4.83 -1.31
C ASP A 43 23.30 5.79 -2.16
N ALA A 44 22.34 5.28 -2.95
CA ALA A 44 21.41 6.12 -3.72
C ALA A 44 20.55 7.04 -2.84
N SER A 45 20.49 6.76 -1.53
CA SER A 45 19.71 7.51 -0.55
C SER A 45 20.57 8.33 0.44
N ASP A 46 21.88 8.50 0.20
CA ASP A 46 22.82 9.11 1.16
C ASP A 46 22.44 10.54 1.63
N PHE A 47 21.70 11.28 0.81
CA PHE A 47 21.21 12.62 1.16
C PHE A 47 19.70 12.67 1.46
N VAL A 48 19.04 11.51 1.56
CA VAL A 48 17.61 11.37 1.87
C VAL A 48 17.46 10.96 3.33
N ASN A 49 17.21 11.93 4.20
CA ASN A 49 16.99 11.72 5.63
C ASN A 49 15.78 12.51 6.13
N GLY A 50 15.22 12.09 7.28
CA GLY A 50 14.04 12.73 7.89
C GLY A 50 12.75 12.61 7.08
N HIS A 51 12.73 11.79 6.03
CA HIS A 51 11.59 11.63 5.13
C HIS A 51 10.80 10.34 5.42
N ILE A 52 9.47 10.40 5.28
CA ILE A 52 8.59 9.23 5.32
C ILE A 52 8.20 8.88 3.89
N LEU A 53 8.76 7.80 3.36
CA LEU A 53 8.38 7.26 2.06
C LEU A 53 7.18 6.31 2.21
N TYR A 54 6.00 6.76 1.76
CA TYR A 54 4.82 5.91 1.73
C TYR A 54 4.86 4.93 0.55
N VAL A 55 4.70 3.65 0.86
CA VAL A 55 4.61 2.55 -0.12
C VAL A 55 3.27 1.84 0.07
N ASP A 56 2.20 2.51 -0.34
CA ASP A 56 0.83 2.14 0.04
C ASP A 56 -0.14 2.06 -1.17
N GLY A 57 0.40 2.09 -2.39
CA GLY A 57 -0.40 2.13 -3.62
C GLY A 57 -1.21 3.43 -3.80
N GLY A 58 -0.91 4.47 -3.01
CA GLY A 58 -1.50 5.80 -3.08
C GLY A 58 -2.74 6.00 -2.18
N ILE A 59 -3.08 5.04 -1.33
CA ILE A 59 -4.31 5.09 -0.52
C ILE A 59 -4.34 6.31 0.42
N LEU A 60 -3.20 6.70 0.99
CA LEU A 60 -3.11 7.88 1.86
C LEU A 60 -3.49 9.17 1.12
N ALA A 61 -2.95 9.34 -0.10
CA ALA A 61 -3.23 10.51 -0.92
C ALA A 61 -4.70 10.58 -1.37
N TYR A 62 -5.34 9.43 -1.58
CA TYR A 62 -6.75 9.36 -1.97
C TYR A 62 -7.71 9.60 -0.80
N ILE A 63 -7.51 8.92 0.33
CA ILE A 63 -8.39 9.07 1.50
C ILE A 63 -8.29 10.48 2.06
N GLY A 64 -7.09 11.09 2.06
CA GLY A 64 -6.91 12.49 2.47
C GLY A 64 -7.57 13.54 1.56
N LYS A 65 -8.07 13.14 0.38
CA LYS A 65 -8.76 14.02 -0.58
C LYS A 65 -10.30 13.97 -0.44
N GLN A 66 -10.86 13.01 0.30
CA GLN A 66 -12.30 12.97 0.50
C GLN A 66 -12.70 14.03 1.55
N PRO A 67 -13.67 14.92 1.26
CA PRO A 67 -14.21 15.83 2.27
C PRO A 67 -14.88 15.08 3.42
#